data_AF-A0A5C7J2L0-F1
#
_entry.id   AF-A0A5C7J2L0-F1
#
_cell.length_a   1.000
_cell.length_b   1.000
_cell.length_c   1.000
_cell.angle_alpha   90.00
_cell.angle_beta   90.00
_cell.angle_gamma   90.00
#
_symmetry.space_group_name_H-M   'P 1'
#
loop_
_entity.id
_entity.type
_entity.pdbx_description
1 polymer ?
#
loop_
_entity_poly.entity_id
_entity_poly.type
_entity_poly.pdbx_seq_one_letter_code
_entity_poly.pdbx_strand_id
1 'polypeptide(L)'
;MDTVSASWVRSNLAWCFSPRSLYDSYSESQENKVRCIICYFQRICLQMPTGSVSFERKLLSLEHHPWQSFLSYPYADFWTKSTIPLCPFQVHSSGLIEDHAIEALEVDFANKYLGGGALHRGCVQEEIRFMINPELIAGMLFLPSMADNEAIEIVGAERFSDYTGYASSFRFSGDYVDKRSVDFLGRRKTRIVAIDALCSPRMKQYKLKYLIRETNKAFCGFLDQSKYSQYKRIFKMNSVQLNEGSSLPIKAKGESRTEEVRKSDEKSWRLEDCENYIGIATGNWGCGAFGGDPEVKTIIQWLAASQALRPFISYYTFGLEALQSLAQVTQWIILQKWNVGDLWNILIEYSSQKLRGEADVGFFAWLLPSLPK
;
A
#
# COMPACT_ATOMS: atom_id res chain seq x y z
N MET A 1 -12.97 -20.41 28.99
CA MET A 1 -13.63 -19.34 28.20
C MET A 1 -13.34 -18.07 28.94
N ASP A 2 -12.19 -17.49 28.62
CA ASP A 2 -11.62 -16.40 29.41
C ASP A 2 -12.32 -15.10 29.06
N THR A 3 -12.90 -14.48 30.09
CA THR A 3 -13.49 -13.16 30.03
C THR A 3 -12.40 -12.15 29.67
N VAL A 4 -12.44 -11.66 28.44
CA VAL A 4 -11.64 -10.52 27.99
C VAL A 4 -11.95 -9.35 28.94
N SER A 5 -10.97 -8.97 29.77
CA SER A 5 -11.19 -7.91 30.76
C SER A 5 -11.49 -6.58 30.06
N ALA A 6 -12.36 -5.77 30.64
CA ALA A 6 -12.64 -4.41 30.16
C ALA A 6 -11.36 -3.54 30.07
N SER A 7 -10.29 -3.89 30.80
CA SER A 7 -9.00 -3.22 30.67
C SER A 7 -8.28 -3.54 29.36
N TRP A 8 -8.39 -4.80 28.88
CA TRP A 8 -7.79 -5.24 27.61
C TRP A 8 -8.45 -4.57 26.42
N VAL A 9 -9.78 -4.41 26.47
CA VAL A 9 -10.55 -3.63 25.47
C VAL A 9 -10.11 -2.16 25.50
N ARG A 10 -10.01 -1.53 26.68
CA ARG A 10 -9.58 -0.13 26.80
C ARG A 10 -8.13 0.15 26.37
N SER A 11 -7.24 -0.85 26.40
CA SER A 11 -5.84 -0.69 26.00
C SER A 11 -5.57 -1.05 24.53
N ASN A 12 -6.36 -1.94 23.92
CA ASN A 12 -6.09 -2.49 22.59
C ASN A 12 -7.14 -2.16 21.52
N LEU A 13 -8.36 -1.79 21.91
CA LEU A 13 -9.35 -1.21 21.03
C LEU A 13 -9.35 0.30 21.26
N ALA A 14 -9.29 1.06 20.17
CA ALA A 14 -9.07 2.49 20.22
C ALA A 14 -10.07 3.18 21.17
N TRP A 15 -9.58 4.17 21.92
CA TRP A 15 -10.40 5.18 22.61
C TRP A 15 -11.26 6.03 21.62
N CYS A 16 -11.34 5.65 20.34
CA CYS A 16 -11.78 6.49 19.24
C CYS A 16 -13.20 6.21 18.73
N PHE A 17 -13.93 5.21 19.23
CA PHE A 17 -15.29 4.94 18.76
C PHE A 17 -16.32 5.79 19.52
N SER A 18 -16.14 7.11 19.50
CA SER A 18 -17.18 8.05 19.91
C SER A 18 -17.24 9.16 18.87
N PRO A 19 -18.37 9.33 18.15
CA PRO A 19 -18.55 10.47 17.25
C PRO A 19 -18.72 11.79 18.01
N ARG A 20 -18.75 11.78 19.35
CA ARG A 20 -18.92 12.97 20.19
C ARG A 20 -17.82 14.00 19.93
N SER A 21 -16.60 13.54 19.65
CA SER A 21 -15.44 14.38 19.33
C SER A 21 -15.51 15.12 18.00
N LEU A 22 -16.45 14.76 17.09
CA LEU A 22 -16.71 15.55 15.89
C LEU A 22 -17.33 16.92 16.22
N TYR A 23 -17.86 17.10 17.44
CA TYR A 23 -18.59 18.30 17.86
C TYR A 23 -17.90 19.12 18.98
N ASP A 24 -16.79 18.65 19.53
CA ASP A 24 -16.14 19.27 20.70
C ASP A 24 -15.47 20.64 20.39
N SER A 25 -15.28 20.98 19.12
CA SER A 25 -14.78 22.30 18.67
C SER A 25 -15.13 22.54 17.18
N TYR A 26 -15.78 23.66 16.84
CA TYR A 26 -16.17 23.96 15.46
C TYR A 26 -14.94 24.16 14.55
N SER A 27 -14.86 23.36 13.49
CA SER A 27 -14.08 23.69 12.30
C SER A 27 -14.86 23.30 11.06
N GLU A 28 -14.71 24.08 9.98
CA GLU A 28 -15.44 23.86 8.74
C GLU A 28 -15.14 22.48 8.13
N SER A 29 -13.91 21.97 8.27
CA SER A 29 -13.57 20.61 7.87
C SER A 29 -14.38 19.55 8.63
N GLN A 30 -14.61 19.69 9.94
CA GLN A 30 -15.42 18.74 10.72
C GLN A 30 -16.88 18.75 10.28
N GLU A 31 -17.45 19.93 10.03
CA GLU A 31 -18.81 20.04 9.48
C GLU A 31 -18.93 19.25 8.17
N ASN A 32 -17.94 19.36 7.28
CA ASN A 32 -17.94 18.66 6.00
C ASN A 32 -17.74 17.14 6.14
N LYS A 33 -16.95 16.69 7.13
CA LYS A 33 -16.86 15.26 7.48
C LYS A 33 -18.23 14.70 7.90
N VAL A 34 -18.95 15.45 8.74
CA VAL A 34 -20.32 15.09 9.16
C VAL A 34 -21.27 15.04 7.97
N ARG A 35 -21.15 15.96 7.00
CA ARG A 35 -21.95 15.93 5.75
C ARG A 35 -21.75 14.65 4.95
N CYS A 36 -20.52 14.16 4.81
CA CYS A 36 -20.25 12.86 4.16
C CYS A 36 -20.96 11.70 4.87
N ILE A 37 -20.87 11.64 6.21
CA ILE A 37 -21.52 10.60 7.01
C ILE A 37 -23.05 10.67 6.90
N ILE A 38 -23.63 11.87 6.92
CA ILE A 38 -25.07 12.08 6.72
C ILE A 38 -25.48 11.59 5.32
N CYS A 39 -24.72 11.93 4.28
CA CYS A 39 -24.98 11.48 2.91
C CYS A 39 -25.01 9.94 2.80
N TYR A 40 -24.05 9.26 3.45
CA TYR A 40 -24.04 7.81 3.55
C TYR A 40 -25.28 7.24 4.23
N PHE A 41 -25.64 7.72 5.42
CA PHE A 41 -26.82 7.23 6.14
C PHE A 41 -28.12 7.50 5.39
N GLN A 42 -28.26 8.67 4.76
CA GLN A 42 -29.40 8.97 3.88
C GLN A 42 -29.52 7.93 2.77
N ARG A 43 -28.42 7.58 2.10
CA ARG A 43 -28.44 6.58 1.01
C ARG A 43 -28.81 5.19 1.50
N ILE A 44 -28.16 4.68 2.54
CA ILE A 44 -28.42 3.31 2.99
C ILE A 44 -29.80 3.14 3.65
N CYS A 45 -30.36 4.20 4.23
CA CYS A 45 -31.73 4.19 4.75
C CYS A 45 -32.79 4.23 3.64
N LEU A 46 -32.48 4.83 2.49
CA LEU A 46 -33.37 4.81 1.32
C LEU A 46 -33.28 3.48 0.57
N GLN A 47 -32.06 2.96 0.38
CA GLN A 47 -31.82 1.69 -0.29
C GLN A 47 -30.58 1.02 0.31
N MET A 48 -30.81 -0.07 1.03
CA MET A 48 -29.74 -0.83 1.66
C MET A 48 -28.84 -1.49 0.60
N PRO A 49 -27.51 -1.28 0.64
CA PRO A 49 -26.58 -2.00 -0.23
C PRO A 49 -26.64 -3.50 0.03
N THR A 50 -26.56 -4.31 -1.04
CA THR A 50 -26.59 -5.78 -0.96
C THR A 50 -25.21 -6.42 -1.16
N GLY A 51 -24.17 -5.60 -1.32
CA GLY A 51 -22.80 -6.06 -1.51
C GLY A 51 -22.14 -6.52 -0.22
N SER A 52 -20.87 -6.87 -0.31
CA SER A 52 -20.04 -7.24 0.85
C SER A 52 -18.77 -6.39 0.92
N VAL A 53 -18.26 -6.18 2.13
CA VAL A 53 -16.94 -5.58 2.38
C VAL A 53 -16.11 -6.59 3.18
N SER A 54 -14.92 -6.93 2.68
CA SER A 54 -13.97 -7.81 3.35
C SER A 54 -12.87 -7.00 4.01
N PHE A 55 -12.51 -7.35 5.24
CA PHE A 55 -11.36 -6.82 5.95
C PHE A 55 -10.37 -7.95 6.21
N GLU A 56 -9.16 -7.83 5.69
CA GLU A 56 -8.10 -8.81 5.81
C GLU A 56 -6.91 -8.19 6.55
N ARG A 57 -6.50 -8.83 7.65
CA ARG A 57 -5.26 -8.46 8.34
C ARG A 57 -4.11 -9.30 7.78
N LYS A 58 -3.20 -8.63 7.07
CA LYS A 58 -1.98 -9.23 6.51
C LYS A 58 -0.89 -9.29 7.56
N LEU A 59 -0.10 -10.36 7.52
CA LEU A 59 0.97 -10.63 8.48
C LEU A 59 2.20 -11.22 7.80
N LEU A 60 3.36 -10.63 8.06
CA LEU A 60 4.66 -11.26 7.84
C LEU A 60 5.10 -11.97 9.13
N SER A 61 5.35 -13.27 9.08
CA SER A 61 5.70 -14.05 10.28
C SER A 61 7.05 -13.63 10.85
N LEU A 62 7.12 -13.33 12.15
CA LEU A 62 8.39 -13.02 12.82
C LEU A 62 9.23 -14.29 13.06
N GLU A 63 8.60 -15.46 13.07
CA GLU A 63 9.25 -16.73 13.34
C GLU A 63 9.69 -17.40 12.03
N HIS A 64 10.92 -17.93 12.02
CA HIS A 64 11.43 -18.74 10.91
C HIS A 64 11.09 -20.21 11.14
N HIS A 65 9.85 -20.61 10.82
CA HIS A 65 9.47 -22.02 10.83
C HIS A 65 9.57 -22.63 9.44
N PRO A 66 10.39 -23.68 9.23
CA PRO A 66 10.58 -24.32 7.90
C PRO A 66 9.28 -24.83 7.26
N TRP A 67 8.25 -25.05 8.09
CA TRP A 67 7.00 -25.70 7.73
C TRP A 67 5.80 -24.73 7.62
N GLN A 68 5.98 -23.43 7.86
CA GLN A 68 4.89 -22.47 7.79
C GLN A 68 4.55 -22.05 6.35
N SER A 69 3.26 -21.80 6.14
CA SER A 69 2.67 -21.30 4.89
C SER A 69 2.69 -19.77 4.78
N PHE A 70 3.51 -19.07 5.59
CA PHE A 70 3.57 -17.61 5.61
C PHE A 70 4.99 -17.12 5.31
N LEU A 71 5.10 -15.97 4.62
CA LEU A 71 6.39 -15.30 4.39
C LEU A 71 6.91 -14.75 5.71
N SER A 72 8.19 -14.99 5.99
CA SER A 72 8.83 -14.43 7.16
C SER A 72 9.16 -12.95 6.97
N TYR A 73 9.24 -12.22 8.08
CA TYR A 73 9.64 -10.82 8.11
C TYR A 73 11.06 -10.68 7.54
N PRO A 74 11.24 -9.97 6.42
CA PRO A 74 12.54 -9.90 5.76
C PRO A 74 13.61 -9.15 6.57
N TYR A 75 14.86 -9.58 6.45
CA TYR A 75 16.03 -8.86 6.94
C TYR A 75 16.83 -8.25 5.78
N ALA A 76 17.93 -7.55 6.08
CA ALA A 76 18.75 -6.85 5.08
C ALA A 76 19.13 -7.73 3.89
N ASP A 77 19.59 -8.96 4.14
CA ASP A 77 20.02 -9.91 3.11
C ASP A 77 18.93 -10.24 2.08
N PHE A 78 17.67 -10.29 2.48
CA PHE A 78 16.55 -10.57 1.58
C PHE A 78 16.44 -9.49 0.50
N TRP A 79 16.64 -8.24 0.88
CA TRP A 79 16.60 -7.10 -0.04
C TRP A 79 17.89 -7.00 -0.85
N THR A 80 19.04 -7.01 -0.19
CA THR A 80 20.38 -6.89 -0.84
C THR A 80 20.64 -7.95 -1.89
N LYS A 81 20.16 -9.18 -1.70
CA LYS A 81 20.38 -10.31 -2.62
C LYS A 81 19.24 -10.52 -3.63
N SER A 82 18.23 -9.64 -3.66
CA SER A 82 17.09 -9.82 -4.55
C SER A 82 17.48 -9.60 -6.01
N THR A 83 17.19 -10.58 -6.85
CA THR A 83 17.37 -10.50 -8.32
C THR A 83 16.09 -10.10 -9.05
N ILE A 84 15.04 -9.73 -8.31
CA ILE A 84 13.73 -9.39 -8.89
C ILE A 84 13.85 -8.10 -9.70
N PRO A 85 13.39 -8.06 -10.97
CA PRO A 85 13.41 -6.84 -11.75
C PRO A 85 12.47 -5.78 -11.14
N LEU A 86 12.83 -4.51 -11.31
CA LEU A 86 11.95 -3.41 -10.91
C LEU A 86 10.69 -3.39 -11.79
N CYS A 87 9.52 -3.25 -11.17
CA CYS A 87 8.27 -3.12 -11.91
C CYS A 87 8.21 -1.76 -12.61
N PRO A 88 7.42 -1.62 -13.70
CA PRO A 88 7.09 -0.33 -14.29
C PRO A 88 6.65 0.71 -13.26
N PHE A 89 7.17 1.94 -13.40
CA PHE A 89 6.87 3.07 -12.52
C PHE A 89 6.23 4.21 -13.32
N GLN A 90 5.02 4.60 -12.95
CA GLN A 90 4.26 5.67 -13.60
C GLN A 90 4.16 6.86 -12.65
N VAL A 91 4.53 8.05 -13.13
CA VAL A 91 4.51 9.28 -12.33
C VAL A 91 3.31 10.13 -12.76
N HIS A 92 2.51 10.56 -11.79
CA HIS A 92 1.38 11.46 -11.98
C HIS A 92 1.60 12.71 -11.12
N SER A 93 1.70 13.88 -11.74
CA SER A 93 1.86 15.15 -11.01
C SER A 93 0.56 15.66 -10.38
N SER A 94 -0.59 15.19 -10.90
CA SER A 94 -1.94 15.52 -10.46
C SER A 94 -2.84 14.29 -10.49
N GLY A 95 -4.05 14.43 -9.94
CA GLY A 95 -5.00 13.33 -9.77
C GLY A 95 -4.99 12.79 -8.34
N LEU A 96 -5.94 11.89 -8.06
CA LEU A 96 -6.17 11.29 -6.75
C LEU A 96 -6.04 9.77 -6.84
N ILE A 97 -5.69 9.14 -5.71
CA ILE A 97 -5.52 7.68 -5.63
C ILE A 97 -6.88 6.99 -5.84
N GLU A 98 -7.93 7.51 -5.20
CA GLU A 98 -9.33 7.03 -5.28
C GLU A 98 -9.94 7.13 -6.68
N ASP A 99 -9.39 7.99 -7.53
CA ASP A 99 -9.87 8.23 -8.91
C ASP A 99 -9.01 7.48 -9.95
N HIS A 100 -8.10 6.60 -9.54
CA HIS A 100 -7.29 5.83 -10.47
C HIS A 100 -8.18 4.99 -11.42
N ALA A 101 -7.92 5.10 -12.71
CA ALA A 101 -8.86 4.63 -13.75
C ALA A 101 -8.94 3.10 -13.88
N ILE A 102 -7.86 2.39 -13.55
CA ILE A 102 -7.80 0.93 -13.58
C ILE A 102 -7.79 0.38 -12.15
N GLU A 103 -8.28 -0.85 -11.98
CA GLU A 103 -8.26 -1.50 -10.66
C GLU A 103 -6.82 -1.65 -10.18
N ALA A 104 -6.54 -1.11 -8.99
CA ALA A 104 -5.25 -1.18 -8.32
C ALA A 104 -5.46 -1.32 -6.82
N LEU A 105 -4.41 -1.69 -6.09
CA LEU A 105 -4.36 -1.49 -4.64
C LEU A 105 -4.15 -0.01 -4.36
N GLU A 106 -5.17 0.62 -3.82
CA GLU A 106 -5.18 2.03 -3.43
C GLU A 106 -4.62 2.18 -2.02
N VAL A 107 -3.48 2.84 -1.91
CA VAL A 107 -2.78 2.94 -0.62
C VAL A 107 -3.43 3.98 0.27
N ASP A 108 -3.85 3.54 1.45
CA ASP A 108 -4.24 4.38 2.57
C ASP A 108 -2.99 4.68 3.43
N PHE A 109 -2.66 5.97 3.58
CA PHE A 109 -1.51 6.45 4.34
C PHE A 109 -1.84 6.45 5.83
N ALA A 110 -2.04 5.24 6.33
CA ALA A 110 -2.72 5.00 7.58
C ALA A 110 -1.93 5.44 8.82
N ASN A 111 -2.67 5.67 9.90
CA ASN A 111 -2.15 5.52 11.24
C ASN A 111 -2.07 4.04 11.61
N LYS A 112 -1.20 3.66 12.57
CA LYS A 112 -1.17 2.29 13.09
C LYS A 112 -2.52 1.86 13.68
N TYR A 113 -3.30 2.80 14.21
CA TYR A 113 -4.72 2.60 14.49
C TYR A 113 -5.51 3.00 13.25
N LEU A 114 -6.06 2.00 12.55
CA LEU A 114 -6.81 2.20 11.31
C LEU A 114 -7.84 3.33 11.43
N GLY A 115 -7.89 4.21 10.44
CA GLY A 115 -8.78 5.36 10.38
C GLY A 115 -8.28 6.58 11.16
N GLY A 116 -7.19 6.46 11.92
CA GLY A 116 -6.53 7.58 12.58
C GLY A 116 -7.49 8.53 13.30
N GLY A 117 -7.53 9.78 12.84
CA GLY A 117 -8.41 10.83 13.36
C GLY A 117 -9.78 10.93 12.67
N ALA A 118 -10.26 9.90 11.96
CA ALA A 118 -11.45 9.96 11.10
C ALA A 118 -12.72 10.34 11.88
N LEU A 119 -12.85 9.91 13.13
CA LEU A 119 -13.95 10.32 14.03
C LEU A 119 -13.58 11.47 14.98
N HIS A 120 -12.43 12.11 14.75
CA HIS A 120 -11.86 13.20 15.54
C HIS A 120 -11.40 14.34 14.62
N ARG A 121 -10.33 15.05 15.01
CA ARG A 121 -9.82 16.25 14.33
C ARG A 121 -9.05 15.98 13.03
N GLY A 122 -8.66 14.73 12.75
CA GLY A 122 -7.92 14.38 11.53
C GLY A 122 -8.74 14.66 10.28
N CYS A 123 -8.09 15.13 9.22
CA CYS A 123 -8.73 15.46 7.95
C CYS A 123 -7.70 15.44 6.80
N VAL A 124 -6.71 14.55 6.86
CA VAL A 124 -5.73 14.35 5.78
C VAL A 124 -6.14 13.11 4.96
N GLN A 125 -5.23 12.51 4.21
CA GLN A 125 -5.56 11.46 3.23
C GLN A 125 -6.36 10.28 3.82
N GLU A 126 -5.92 9.69 4.94
CA GLU A 126 -6.63 8.57 5.59
C GLU A 126 -8.04 8.99 6.02
N GLU A 127 -8.18 10.10 6.76
CA GLU A 127 -9.50 10.49 7.27
C GLU A 127 -10.47 10.90 6.15
N ILE A 128 -9.98 11.58 5.12
CA ILE A 128 -10.79 11.91 3.94
C ILE A 128 -11.29 10.64 3.28
N ARG A 129 -10.42 9.62 3.13
CA ARG A 129 -10.81 8.34 2.54
C ARG A 129 -11.92 7.66 3.35
N PHE A 130 -11.83 7.69 4.68
CA PHE A 130 -12.84 7.15 5.58
C PHE A 130 -14.16 7.93 5.54
N MET A 131 -14.15 9.23 5.18
CA MET A 131 -15.38 10.00 5.02
C MET A 131 -16.08 9.73 3.69
N ILE A 132 -15.33 9.60 2.60
CA ILE A 132 -15.94 9.32 1.28
C ILE A 132 -16.32 7.84 1.11
N ASN A 133 -15.68 6.93 1.87
CA ASN A 133 -16.03 5.51 1.99
C ASN A 133 -16.37 5.12 3.45
N PRO A 134 -17.54 5.53 4.02
CA PRO A 134 -17.83 5.33 5.45
C PRO A 134 -17.87 3.89 5.94
N GLU A 135 -18.01 2.91 5.05
CA GLU A 135 -17.91 1.48 5.40
C GLU A 135 -16.54 1.11 6.01
N LEU A 136 -15.48 1.87 5.69
CA LEU A 136 -14.15 1.72 6.30
C LEU A 136 -14.17 1.93 7.81
N ILE A 137 -15.06 2.78 8.32
CA ILE A 137 -15.20 3.09 9.75
C ILE A 137 -15.57 1.82 10.55
N ALA A 138 -16.25 0.85 9.93
CA ALA A 138 -16.53 -0.43 10.58
C ALA A 138 -15.25 -1.17 11.00
N GLY A 139 -14.18 -1.06 10.22
CA GLY A 139 -12.87 -1.64 10.55
C GLY A 139 -12.28 -1.10 11.86
N MET A 140 -12.57 0.17 12.19
CA MET A 140 -12.10 0.80 13.44
C MET A 140 -12.67 0.13 14.70
N LEU A 141 -13.78 -0.61 14.59
CA LEU A 141 -14.43 -1.28 15.71
C LEU A 141 -13.73 -2.54 16.18
N PHE A 142 -13.10 -3.29 15.27
CA PHE A 142 -12.63 -4.65 15.55
C PHE A 142 -11.18 -4.91 15.14
N LEU A 143 -10.53 -3.98 14.41
CA LEU A 143 -9.12 -4.11 14.03
C LEU A 143 -8.23 -3.40 15.05
N PRO A 144 -7.41 -4.13 15.83
CA PRO A 144 -6.46 -3.52 16.75
C PRO A 144 -5.30 -2.82 15.99
N SER A 145 -4.50 -2.02 16.71
CA SER A 145 -3.30 -1.36 16.15
C SER A 145 -2.45 -2.33 15.35
N MET A 146 -2.00 -1.92 14.16
CA MET A 146 -1.02 -2.67 13.36
C MET A 146 0.35 -2.68 14.05
N ALA A 147 1.00 -3.84 14.07
CA ALA A 147 2.41 -4.01 14.38
C ALA A 147 3.28 -3.75 13.12
N ASP A 148 4.61 -3.66 13.28
CA ASP A 148 5.52 -3.34 12.17
C ASP A 148 5.50 -4.36 11.01
N ASN A 149 5.04 -5.58 11.27
CA ASN A 149 4.95 -6.68 10.33
C ASN A 149 3.52 -6.94 9.80
N GLU A 150 2.59 -6.02 10.04
CA GLU A 150 1.18 -6.15 9.67
C GLU A 150 0.73 -5.07 8.68
N ALA A 151 -0.31 -5.36 7.91
CA ALA A 151 -1.05 -4.39 7.10
C ALA A 151 -2.53 -4.79 7.09
N ILE A 152 -3.41 -3.92 6.63
CA ILE A 152 -4.84 -4.22 6.49
C ILE A 152 -5.26 -3.98 5.04
N GLU A 153 -5.84 -5.00 4.39
CA GLU A 153 -6.49 -4.84 3.08
C GLU A 153 -8.02 -4.85 3.27
N ILE A 154 -8.68 -3.93 2.58
CA ILE A 154 -10.13 -3.76 2.63
C ILE A 154 -10.64 -3.79 1.19
N VAL A 155 -11.52 -4.74 0.88
CA VAL A 155 -12.06 -4.93 -0.47
C VAL A 155 -13.58 -4.81 -0.42
N GLY A 156 -14.14 -3.99 -1.31
CA GLY A 156 -15.59 -3.89 -1.46
C GLY A 156 -16.22 -2.59 -1.01
N ALA A 157 -15.46 -1.70 -0.37
CA ALA A 157 -15.99 -0.44 0.14
C ALA A 157 -16.51 0.45 -1.00
N GLU A 158 -17.77 0.90 -0.89
CA GLU A 158 -18.39 1.83 -1.84
C GLU A 158 -18.03 3.28 -1.48
N ARG A 159 -17.82 4.12 -2.50
CA ARG A 159 -17.69 5.57 -2.31
C ARG A 159 -19.08 6.21 -2.37
N PHE A 160 -19.40 7.03 -1.37
CA PHE A 160 -20.71 7.68 -1.23
C PHE A 160 -20.66 9.20 -1.44
N SER A 161 -19.49 9.83 -1.33
CA SER A 161 -19.38 11.28 -1.38
C SER A 161 -18.27 11.75 -2.29
N ASP A 162 -18.53 12.87 -2.96
CA ASP A 162 -17.50 13.69 -3.58
C ASP A 162 -16.99 14.76 -2.61
N TYR A 163 -15.78 15.22 -2.88
CA TYR A 163 -15.17 16.27 -2.09
C TYR A 163 -14.26 17.18 -2.92
N THR A 164 -13.92 18.33 -2.33
CA THR A 164 -12.83 19.20 -2.77
C THR A 164 -11.97 19.59 -1.58
N GLY A 165 -10.76 20.10 -1.86
CA GLY A 165 -9.83 20.56 -0.82
C GLY A 165 -9.21 19.45 0.02
N TYR A 166 -8.42 19.83 1.00
CA TYR A 166 -7.62 18.91 1.83
C TYR A 166 -7.34 19.55 3.20
N ALA A 167 -7.23 18.75 4.26
CA ALA A 167 -7.04 19.28 5.62
C ALA A 167 -8.13 20.31 5.98
N SER A 168 -7.75 21.53 6.34
CA SER A 168 -8.69 22.59 6.72
C SER A 168 -9.59 23.06 5.56
N SER A 169 -9.16 22.87 4.31
CA SER A 169 -9.95 23.24 3.13
C SER A 169 -10.87 22.13 2.63
N PHE A 170 -10.93 20.96 3.30
CA PHE A 170 -11.81 19.87 2.93
C PHE A 170 -13.29 20.30 2.91
N ARG A 171 -13.98 20.06 1.80
CA ARG A 171 -15.40 20.35 1.60
C ARG A 171 -16.10 19.15 0.98
N PHE A 172 -17.23 18.76 1.54
CA PHE A 172 -18.17 17.84 0.89
C PHE A 172 -18.74 18.53 -0.35
N SER A 173 -18.73 17.86 -1.50
CA SER A 173 -19.17 18.44 -2.77
C SER A 173 -20.32 17.68 -3.44
N GLY A 174 -20.96 16.74 -2.75
CA GLY A 174 -22.16 16.07 -3.23
C GLY A 174 -22.14 14.56 -3.05
N ASP A 175 -23.27 13.94 -3.39
CA ASP A 175 -23.38 12.49 -3.52
C ASP A 175 -22.48 11.99 -4.67
N TYR A 176 -21.85 10.83 -4.45
CA TYR A 176 -21.08 10.14 -5.48
C TYR A 176 -21.71 8.78 -5.80
N VAL A 177 -22.12 8.61 -7.06
CA VAL A 177 -22.63 7.32 -7.55
C VAL A 177 -21.47 6.47 -8.03
N ASP A 178 -21.04 5.52 -7.21
CA ASP A 178 -19.94 4.61 -7.53
C ASP A 178 -20.30 3.65 -8.68
N LYS A 179 -19.58 3.82 -9.79
CA LYS A 179 -19.76 3.03 -11.02
C LYS A 179 -18.82 1.83 -11.11
N ARG A 180 -17.98 1.59 -10.08
CA ARG A 180 -17.11 0.42 -10.08
C ARG A 180 -17.93 -0.86 -10.12
N SER A 181 -17.48 -1.78 -10.95
CA SER A 181 -18.10 -3.10 -11.04
C SER A 181 -17.88 -3.90 -9.75
N VAL A 182 -18.63 -4.98 -9.58
CA VAL A 182 -18.49 -5.90 -8.45
C VAL A 182 -17.72 -7.16 -8.88
N ASP A 183 -17.02 -7.78 -7.94
CA ASP A 183 -16.41 -9.09 -8.12
C ASP A 183 -17.43 -10.22 -7.90
N PHE A 184 -16.97 -11.48 -8.02
CA PHE A 184 -17.82 -12.67 -7.89
C PHE A 184 -18.34 -12.89 -6.46
N LEU A 185 -17.78 -12.21 -5.45
CA LEU A 185 -18.23 -12.22 -4.05
C LEU A 185 -19.20 -11.07 -3.75
N GLY A 186 -19.61 -10.30 -4.77
CA GLY A 186 -20.49 -9.14 -4.61
C GLY A 186 -19.81 -7.95 -3.93
N ARG A 187 -18.48 -7.89 -3.93
CA ARG A 187 -17.70 -6.76 -3.40
C ARG A 187 -17.42 -5.79 -4.52
N ARG A 188 -17.54 -4.48 -4.28
CA ARG A 188 -17.04 -3.47 -5.24
C ARG A 188 -15.56 -3.71 -5.52
N LYS A 189 -15.14 -3.51 -6.76
CA LYS A 189 -13.72 -3.55 -7.18
C LYS A 189 -12.96 -2.29 -6.74
N THR A 190 -13.00 -2.06 -5.43
CA THR A 190 -12.27 -1.04 -4.69
C THR A 190 -11.43 -1.80 -3.69
N ARG A 191 -10.10 -1.76 -3.86
CA ARG A 191 -9.15 -2.46 -3.00
C ARG A 191 -8.26 -1.44 -2.33
N ILE A 192 -8.40 -1.30 -1.02
CA ILE A 192 -7.68 -0.32 -0.22
C ILE A 192 -6.69 -1.08 0.66
N VAL A 193 -5.45 -0.60 0.73
CA VAL A 193 -4.44 -1.18 1.62
C VAL A 193 -3.93 -0.12 2.59
N ALA A 194 -4.18 -0.32 3.87
CA ALA A 194 -3.72 0.52 4.96
C ALA A 194 -2.35 0.07 5.44
N ILE A 195 -1.36 0.96 5.32
CA ILE A 195 0.01 0.78 5.83
C ILE A 195 0.45 2.02 6.59
N ASP A 196 0.92 1.85 7.82
CA ASP A 196 1.35 2.96 8.67
C ASP A 196 2.85 3.26 8.52
N ALA A 197 3.20 4.50 8.20
CA ALA A 197 4.59 4.97 8.18
C ALA A 197 5.08 5.37 9.58
N LEU A 198 6.40 5.44 9.78
CA LEU A 198 6.95 5.97 11.03
C LEU A 198 6.67 7.46 11.16
N CYS A 199 6.20 7.88 12.34
CA CYS A 199 5.94 9.29 12.64
C CYS A 199 7.22 10.02 13.07
N SER A 200 7.51 11.15 12.41
CA SER A 200 8.61 12.06 12.69
C SER A 200 9.98 11.38 12.84
N PRO A 201 10.40 10.54 11.86
CA PRO A 201 11.63 9.77 12.01
C PRO A 201 12.89 10.65 11.99
N ARG A 202 12.83 11.86 11.40
CA ARG A 202 13.98 12.76 11.21
C ARG A 202 15.16 11.99 10.57
N MET A 203 16.40 12.29 10.95
CA MET A 203 17.59 11.57 10.48
C MET A 203 17.59 10.06 10.78
N LYS A 204 16.74 9.56 11.67
CA LYS A 204 16.68 8.11 11.93
C LYS A 204 16.19 7.35 10.70
N GLN A 205 15.40 7.95 9.80
CA GLN A 205 14.86 7.28 8.62
C GLN A 205 15.92 6.67 7.71
N TYR A 206 17.13 7.23 7.70
CA TYR A 206 18.25 6.75 6.89
C TYR A 206 19.01 5.57 7.54
N LYS A 207 18.75 5.21 8.81
CA LYS A 207 19.42 4.03 9.40
C LYS A 207 18.80 2.76 8.84
N LEU A 208 19.64 1.77 8.54
CA LEU A 208 19.26 0.47 7.98
C LEU A 208 18.00 -0.14 8.62
N LYS A 209 17.91 -0.15 9.95
CA LYS A 209 16.76 -0.72 10.66
C LYS A 209 15.41 -0.04 10.33
N TYR A 210 15.41 1.26 10.07
CA TYR A 210 14.20 2.01 9.72
C TYR A 210 13.88 1.88 8.24
N LEU A 211 14.90 1.81 7.37
CA LEU A 211 14.70 1.47 5.96
C LEU A 211 14.04 0.08 5.84
N ILE A 212 14.56 -0.94 6.54
CA ILE A 212 13.97 -2.29 6.57
C ILE A 212 12.52 -2.24 7.07
N ARG A 213 12.25 -1.51 8.16
CA ARG A 213 10.90 -1.39 8.72
C ARG A 213 9.91 -0.87 7.68
N GLU A 214 10.24 0.25 7.04
CA GLU A 214 9.33 0.90 6.09
C GLU A 214 9.16 0.07 4.81
N THR A 215 10.23 -0.54 4.29
CA THR A 215 10.15 -1.42 3.13
C THR A 215 9.34 -2.68 3.43
N ASN A 216 9.51 -3.29 4.60
CA ASN A 216 8.75 -4.47 4.99
C ASN A 216 7.27 -4.17 5.26
N LYS A 217 6.96 -2.99 5.80
CA LYS A 217 5.58 -2.53 5.99
C LYS A 217 4.87 -2.39 4.64
N ALA A 218 5.48 -1.68 3.69
CA ALA A 218 4.95 -1.54 2.34
C ALA A 218 4.84 -2.91 1.64
N PHE A 219 5.87 -3.75 1.76
CA PHE A 219 5.87 -5.10 1.21
C PHE A 219 4.72 -5.96 1.76
N CYS A 220 4.50 -5.93 3.08
CA CYS A 220 3.37 -6.62 3.72
C CYS A 220 2.03 -6.22 3.12
N GLY A 221 1.81 -4.91 2.94
CA GLY A 221 0.59 -4.40 2.29
C GLY A 221 0.46 -4.85 0.84
N PHE A 222 1.56 -4.80 0.08
CA PHE A 222 1.55 -5.06 -1.36
C PHE A 222 1.57 -6.54 -1.71
N LEU A 223 1.83 -7.45 -0.78
CA LEU A 223 1.77 -8.89 -1.05
C LEU A 223 0.37 -9.34 -1.46
N ASP A 224 0.31 -10.20 -2.47
CA ASP A 224 -0.90 -10.90 -2.88
C ASP A 224 -0.88 -12.31 -2.28
N GLN A 225 -1.71 -12.56 -1.26
CA GLN A 225 -1.72 -13.86 -0.59
C GLN A 225 -2.06 -15.03 -1.54
N SER A 226 -2.84 -14.78 -2.60
CA SER A 226 -3.18 -15.82 -3.58
C SER A 226 -1.95 -16.30 -4.36
N LYS A 227 -0.92 -15.44 -4.50
CA LYS A 227 0.34 -15.72 -5.19
C LYS A 227 1.41 -16.28 -4.26
N TYR A 228 1.05 -16.69 -3.03
CA TYR A 228 2.01 -17.22 -2.05
C TYR A 228 2.87 -18.37 -2.58
N SER A 229 2.28 -19.34 -3.28
CA SER A 229 3.03 -20.46 -3.87
C SER A 229 4.08 -19.99 -4.89
N GLN A 230 3.78 -18.93 -5.64
CA GLN A 230 4.71 -18.31 -6.59
C GLN A 230 5.85 -17.61 -5.84
N TYR A 231 5.55 -16.83 -4.80
CA TYR A 231 6.58 -16.22 -3.94
C TYR A 231 7.50 -17.28 -3.32
N LYS A 232 6.93 -18.36 -2.77
CA LYS A 232 7.71 -19.44 -2.16
C LYS A 232 8.66 -20.08 -3.17
N ARG A 233 8.23 -20.28 -4.41
CA ARG A 233 9.08 -20.83 -5.48
C ARG A 233 10.21 -19.87 -5.86
N ILE A 234 9.90 -18.61 -6.13
CA ILE A 234 10.87 -17.60 -6.58
C ILE A 234 11.89 -17.31 -5.48
N PHE A 235 11.43 -17.05 -4.25
CA PHE A 235 12.33 -16.68 -3.15
C PHE A 235 13.11 -17.87 -2.59
N LYS A 236 12.58 -19.11 -2.65
CA LYS A 236 13.39 -20.31 -2.37
C LYS A 236 14.42 -20.57 -3.46
N MET A 237 14.07 -20.44 -4.74
CA MET A 237 15.03 -20.63 -5.84
C MET A 237 16.19 -19.65 -5.74
N ASN A 238 15.93 -18.38 -5.41
CA ASN A 238 16.99 -17.41 -5.17
C ASN A 238 17.87 -17.77 -3.97
N SER A 239 17.33 -18.41 -2.92
CA SER A 239 18.14 -18.90 -1.79
C SER A 239 18.95 -20.17 -2.11
N VAL A 240 18.47 -21.04 -3.01
CA VAL A 240 19.10 -22.33 -3.35
C VAL A 240 20.15 -22.18 -4.45
N GLN A 241 19.93 -21.29 -5.44
CA GLN A 241 20.94 -20.98 -6.47
C GLN A 241 22.23 -20.37 -5.89
N LEU A 242 22.20 -19.91 -4.63
CA LEU A 242 23.37 -19.42 -3.91
C LEU A 242 24.20 -20.54 -3.25
N ASN A 243 23.69 -21.77 -3.14
CA ASN A 243 24.35 -22.89 -2.45
C ASN A 243 24.83 -24.02 -3.38
N GLU A 244 24.39 -24.08 -4.63
CA GLU A 244 24.85 -25.10 -5.58
C GLU A 244 25.29 -24.48 -6.90
N GLY A 245 26.59 -24.29 -7.05
CA GLY A 245 27.19 -24.31 -8.38
C GLY A 245 27.17 -25.74 -8.91
N SER A 246 26.25 -26.06 -9.82
CA SER A 246 26.46 -26.87 -11.03
C SER A 246 25.20 -27.56 -11.59
N SER A 247 25.06 -27.45 -12.92
CA SER A 247 24.41 -28.37 -13.88
C SER A 247 22.89 -28.69 -13.81
N LEU A 248 22.18 -28.22 -14.85
CA LEU A 248 20.89 -28.73 -15.31
C LEU A 248 21.05 -30.06 -16.09
N PRO A 249 19.98 -30.88 -16.15
CA PRO A 249 19.65 -31.54 -17.41
C PRO A 249 18.20 -31.26 -17.87
N ILE A 250 18.12 -31.01 -19.18
CA ILE A 250 16.93 -30.89 -20.02
C ILE A 250 16.19 -32.24 -20.07
N LYS A 251 14.85 -32.22 -20.05
CA LYS A 251 14.04 -33.21 -20.79
C LYS A 251 12.66 -32.66 -21.18
N ALA A 252 12.40 -32.71 -22.47
CA ALA A 252 11.12 -32.43 -23.12
C ALA A 252 10.18 -33.63 -23.06
N LYS A 253 8.86 -33.38 -23.05
CA LYS A 253 7.83 -34.14 -23.76
C LYS A 253 6.47 -33.45 -23.63
N GLY A 254 5.80 -33.24 -24.76
CA GLY A 254 4.45 -32.69 -24.84
C GLY A 254 3.39 -33.78 -24.86
N GLU A 255 2.12 -33.37 -24.77
CA GLU A 255 0.97 -34.07 -25.35
C GLU A 255 -0.28 -33.17 -25.38
N SER A 256 -1.09 -33.39 -26.42
CA SER A 256 -2.21 -32.59 -26.90
C SER A 256 -3.51 -32.83 -26.12
N ARG A 257 -4.35 -31.78 -25.94
CA ARG A 257 -5.75 -31.91 -25.50
C ARG A 257 -6.71 -31.11 -26.38
N THR A 258 -7.84 -31.75 -26.66
CA THR A 258 -8.89 -31.50 -27.65
C THR A 258 -9.80 -30.30 -27.37
N GLU A 259 -10.51 -29.87 -28.42
CA GLU A 259 -11.12 -28.56 -28.66
C GLU A 259 -12.41 -28.19 -27.89
N GLU A 260 -13.01 -29.09 -27.13
CA GLU A 260 -14.27 -28.80 -26.40
C GLU A 260 -14.05 -28.18 -25.00
N VAL A 261 -12.83 -28.22 -24.46
CA VAL A 261 -12.46 -27.54 -23.21
C VAL A 261 -12.27 -26.03 -23.42
N ARG A 262 -12.05 -25.58 -24.66
CA ARG A 262 -11.65 -24.19 -24.99
C ARG A 262 -12.67 -23.12 -24.64
N LYS A 263 -13.99 -23.41 -24.59
CA LYS A 263 -15.03 -22.39 -24.35
C LYS A 263 -15.35 -22.12 -22.87
N SER A 264 -15.21 -23.12 -21.99
CA SER A 264 -15.28 -22.90 -20.54
C SER A 264 -13.99 -22.28 -20.02
N ASP A 265 -12.87 -22.72 -20.60
CA ASP A 265 -11.54 -22.21 -20.33
C ASP A 265 -11.42 -20.74 -20.71
N GLU A 266 -11.86 -20.30 -21.89
CA GLU A 266 -11.74 -18.89 -22.32
C GLU A 266 -12.41 -17.88 -21.37
N LYS A 267 -13.48 -18.28 -20.66
CA LYS A 267 -14.09 -17.44 -19.61
C LYS A 267 -13.29 -17.45 -18.31
N SER A 268 -12.66 -18.58 -17.97
CA SER A 268 -11.77 -18.72 -16.81
C SER A 268 -10.44 -17.95 -17.01
N TRP A 269 -9.82 -18.09 -18.20
CA TRP A 269 -8.58 -17.40 -18.57
C TRP A 269 -8.74 -15.87 -18.55
N ARG A 270 -9.87 -15.31 -19.01
CA ARG A 270 -10.12 -13.86 -18.99
C ARG A 270 -10.31 -13.27 -17.59
N LEU A 271 -10.84 -14.06 -16.64
CA LEU A 271 -11.02 -13.64 -15.25
C LEU A 271 -9.68 -13.68 -14.49
N GLU A 272 -8.87 -14.72 -14.71
CA GLU A 272 -7.52 -14.84 -14.14
C GLU A 272 -6.58 -13.73 -14.64
N ASP A 273 -6.65 -13.35 -15.91
CA ASP A 273 -5.77 -12.32 -16.48
C ASP A 273 -6.05 -10.90 -15.95
N CYS A 274 -7.30 -10.55 -15.62
CA CYS A 274 -7.64 -9.24 -15.05
C CYS A 274 -7.24 -9.11 -13.57
N GLU A 275 -7.46 -10.13 -12.75
CA GLU A 275 -7.00 -10.10 -11.34
C GLU A 275 -5.47 -10.16 -11.25
N ASN A 276 -4.81 -10.78 -12.22
CA ASN A 276 -3.36 -10.84 -12.27
C ASN A 276 -2.68 -9.51 -12.57
N TYR A 277 -3.42 -8.50 -13.06
CA TYR A 277 -2.90 -7.18 -13.41
C TYR A 277 -3.24 -6.08 -12.38
N ILE A 278 -3.42 -6.43 -11.10
CA ILE A 278 -3.65 -5.44 -10.03
C ILE A 278 -2.32 -4.84 -9.55
N GLY A 279 -2.01 -3.62 -10.00
CA GLY A 279 -0.87 -2.82 -9.57
C GLY A 279 -1.10 -2.05 -8.28
N ILE A 280 -0.26 -1.04 -8.01
CA ILE A 280 -0.33 -0.17 -6.83
C ILE A 280 -0.64 1.26 -7.26
N ALA A 281 -1.65 1.90 -6.66
CA ALA A 281 -1.90 3.34 -6.77
C ALA A 281 -1.55 3.99 -5.42
N THR A 282 -0.52 4.82 -5.40
CA THR A 282 0.04 5.40 -4.16
C THR A 282 0.57 6.83 -4.37
N GLY A 283 1.24 7.38 -3.38
CA GLY A 283 1.89 8.70 -3.44
C GLY A 283 2.82 8.91 -2.25
N ASN A 284 2.80 10.13 -1.70
CA ASN A 284 3.70 10.66 -0.67
C ASN A 284 3.48 10.05 0.73
N TRP A 285 3.45 8.71 0.84
CA TRP A 285 3.21 7.95 2.06
C TRP A 285 4.17 8.36 3.20
N GLY A 286 3.60 8.83 4.30
CA GLY A 286 4.37 9.24 5.49
C GLY A 286 5.18 10.53 5.35
N CYS A 287 5.02 11.30 4.26
CA CYS A 287 5.88 12.47 3.99
C CYS A 287 5.28 13.80 4.45
N GLY A 288 3.95 13.86 4.65
CA GLY A 288 3.25 15.05 5.17
C GLY A 288 3.37 15.17 6.68
N ALA A 289 2.27 14.92 7.40
CA ALA A 289 2.21 15.04 8.86
C ALA A 289 3.26 14.19 9.61
N PHE A 290 3.77 13.13 8.99
CA PHE A 290 4.77 12.23 9.58
C PHE A 290 6.21 12.62 9.23
N GLY A 291 6.45 13.56 8.31
CA GLY A 291 7.77 14.16 8.07
C GLY A 291 8.84 13.20 7.54
N GLY A 292 8.45 12.18 6.78
CA GLY A 292 9.36 11.34 6.01
C GLY A 292 9.94 12.05 4.79
N ASP A 293 11.12 11.60 4.34
CA ASP A 293 11.76 12.04 3.10
C ASP A 293 11.01 11.44 1.89
N PRO A 294 10.41 12.27 1.01
CA PRO A 294 9.61 11.82 -0.11
C PRO A 294 10.40 11.08 -1.18
N GLU A 295 11.67 11.44 -1.42
CA GLU A 295 12.50 10.77 -2.41
C GLU A 295 12.82 9.35 -1.95
N VAL A 296 13.24 9.20 -0.68
CA VAL A 296 13.50 7.89 -0.06
C VAL A 296 12.24 7.03 0.02
N LYS A 297 11.11 7.60 0.47
CA LYS A 297 9.83 6.88 0.56
C LYS A 297 9.32 6.41 -0.80
N THR A 298 9.63 7.14 -1.87
CA THR A 298 9.30 6.72 -3.23
C THR A 298 10.06 5.45 -3.62
N ILE A 299 11.37 5.43 -3.39
CA ILE A 299 12.20 4.25 -3.70
C ILE A 299 11.80 3.05 -2.84
N ILE A 300 11.52 3.25 -1.55
CA ILE A 300 11.04 2.20 -0.65
C ILE A 300 9.76 1.53 -1.19
N GLN A 301 8.79 2.32 -1.62
CA GLN A 301 7.54 1.78 -2.17
C GLN A 301 7.77 1.05 -3.49
N TRP A 302 8.69 1.55 -4.35
CA TRP A 302 9.03 0.89 -5.60
C TRP A 302 9.70 -0.48 -5.38
N LEU A 303 10.65 -0.55 -4.45
CA LEU A 303 11.30 -1.81 -4.06
C LEU A 303 10.28 -2.81 -3.55
N ALA A 304 9.40 -2.37 -2.64
CA ALA A 304 8.36 -3.21 -2.07
C ALA A 304 7.37 -3.73 -3.12
N ALA A 305 6.89 -2.86 -4.02
CA ALA A 305 5.94 -3.24 -5.07
C ALA A 305 6.57 -4.22 -6.06
N SER A 306 7.82 -3.97 -6.48
CA SER A 306 8.57 -4.84 -7.38
C SER A 306 8.81 -6.21 -6.74
N GLN A 307 9.26 -6.23 -5.47
CA GLN A 307 9.48 -7.46 -4.72
C GLN A 307 8.18 -8.25 -4.51
N ALA A 308 7.06 -7.56 -4.32
CA ALA A 308 5.73 -8.18 -4.26
C ALA A 308 5.20 -8.62 -5.63
N LEU A 309 6.00 -8.54 -6.70
CA LEU A 309 5.65 -8.92 -8.07
C LEU A 309 4.39 -8.20 -8.58
N ARG A 310 4.21 -6.94 -8.16
CA ARG A 310 3.14 -6.09 -8.69
C ARG A 310 3.49 -5.68 -10.12
N PRO A 311 2.51 -5.66 -11.04
CA PRO A 311 2.75 -5.38 -12.46
C PRO A 311 3.14 -3.94 -12.74
N PHE A 312 2.78 -2.99 -11.86
CA PHE A 312 3.15 -1.59 -11.96
C PHE A 312 2.94 -0.87 -10.62
N ILE A 313 3.53 0.31 -10.49
CA ILE A 313 3.21 1.32 -9.48
C ILE A 313 2.85 2.64 -10.17
N SER A 314 1.71 3.21 -9.83
CA SER A 314 1.24 4.53 -10.23
C SER A 314 1.36 5.47 -9.03
N TYR A 315 2.25 6.45 -9.13
CA TYR A 315 2.65 7.32 -8.04
C TYR A 315 2.16 8.75 -8.27
N TYR A 316 1.28 9.22 -7.41
CA TYR A 316 0.74 10.57 -7.41
C TYR A 316 1.60 11.48 -6.52
N THR A 317 2.33 12.42 -7.12
CA THR A 317 3.27 13.30 -6.41
C THR A 317 2.60 14.53 -5.80
N PHE A 318 1.37 14.86 -6.24
CA PHE A 318 0.65 16.07 -5.84
C PHE A 318 1.45 17.37 -6.07
N GLY A 319 2.26 17.39 -7.13
CA GLY A 319 3.10 18.55 -7.48
C GLY A 319 4.21 18.86 -6.48
N LEU A 320 4.58 17.91 -5.61
CA LEU A 320 5.63 18.12 -4.61
C LEU A 320 6.97 18.42 -5.27
N GLU A 321 7.55 19.57 -4.97
CA GLU A 321 8.79 20.07 -5.59
C GLU A 321 9.96 19.09 -5.47
N ALA A 322 10.13 18.44 -4.31
CA ALA A 322 11.16 17.42 -4.10
C ALA A 322 11.04 16.23 -5.07
N LEU A 323 9.88 16.01 -5.69
CA LEU A 323 9.64 14.92 -6.63
C LEU A 323 9.56 15.38 -8.09
N GLN A 324 9.94 16.63 -8.40
CA GLN A 324 9.85 17.18 -9.76
C GLN A 324 10.65 16.38 -10.79
N SER A 325 11.80 15.82 -10.40
CA SER A 325 12.68 15.02 -11.25
C SER A 325 12.35 13.51 -11.21
N LEU A 326 11.30 13.10 -10.49
CA LEU A 326 10.99 11.68 -10.26
C LEU A 326 10.85 10.89 -11.58
N ALA A 327 10.14 11.44 -12.57
CA ALA A 327 9.96 10.77 -13.86
C ALA A 327 11.28 10.55 -14.61
N GLN A 328 12.20 11.50 -14.51
CA GLN A 328 13.52 11.39 -15.13
C GLN A 328 14.40 10.37 -14.40
N VAL A 329 14.37 10.40 -13.06
CA VAL A 329 15.13 9.49 -12.20
C VAL A 329 14.67 8.05 -12.40
N THR A 330 13.37 7.78 -12.39
CA THR A 330 12.84 6.41 -12.57
C THR A 330 13.15 5.87 -13.96
N GLN A 331 13.02 6.70 -15.00
CA GLN A 331 13.40 6.32 -16.37
C GLN A 331 14.88 5.98 -16.45
N TRP A 332 15.75 6.77 -15.82
CA TRP A 332 17.19 6.49 -15.80
C TRP A 332 17.51 5.18 -15.05
N ILE A 333 16.89 4.94 -13.89
CA ILE A 333 17.07 3.70 -13.11
C ILE A 333 16.66 2.49 -13.94
N ILE A 334 15.52 2.56 -14.66
CA ILE A 334 15.07 1.48 -15.55
C ILE A 334 16.09 1.22 -16.66
N LEU A 335 16.70 2.26 -17.24
CA LEU A 335 17.74 2.12 -18.27
C LEU A 335 19.02 1.44 -17.74
N GLN A 336 19.33 1.56 -16.44
CA GLN A 336 20.44 0.83 -15.82
C GLN A 336 20.19 -0.68 -15.72
N LYS A 337 18.95 -1.14 -15.95
CA LYS A 337 18.52 -2.54 -15.80
C LYS A 337 18.77 -3.09 -14.39
N TRP A 338 18.68 -2.23 -13.39
CA TRP A 338 18.82 -2.61 -11.98
C TRP A 338 17.66 -3.49 -11.52
N ASN A 339 17.99 -4.46 -10.68
CA ASN A 339 17.02 -5.24 -9.91
C ASN A 339 16.74 -4.58 -8.55
N VAL A 340 15.85 -5.18 -7.76
CA VAL A 340 15.50 -4.73 -6.40
C VAL A 340 16.75 -4.66 -5.50
N GLY A 341 17.64 -5.65 -5.56
CA GLY A 341 18.87 -5.68 -4.77
C GLY A 341 19.82 -4.54 -5.11
N ASP A 342 20.04 -4.28 -6.40
CA ASP A 342 20.89 -3.18 -6.87
C ASP A 342 20.38 -1.84 -6.34
N LEU A 343 19.09 -1.52 -6.56
CA LEU A 343 18.51 -0.26 -6.11
C LEU A 343 18.44 -0.14 -4.58
N TRP A 344 18.20 -1.25 -3.86
CA TRP A 344 18.29 -1.27 -2.40
C TRP A 344 19.71 -0.94 -1.92
N ASN A 345 20.74 -1.53 -2.52
CA ASN A 345 22.13 -1.27 -2.13
C ASN A 345 22.53 0.20 -2.37
N ILE A 346 22.08 0.79 -3.49
CA ILE A 346 22.27 2.22 -3.77
C ILE A 346 21.55 3.10 -2.73
N LEU A 347 20.32 2.73 -2.34
CA LEU A 347 19.59 3.44 -1.28
C LEU A 347 20.31 3.36 0.07
N ILE A 348 20.88 2.20 0.42
CA ILE A 348 21.69 2.01 1.63
C ILE A 348 22.95 2.86 1.60
N GLU A 349 23.66 2.90 0.46
CA GLU A 349 24.86 3.70 0.29
C GLU A 349 24.57 5.19 0.49
N TYR A 350 23.57 5.73 -0.21
CA TYR A 350 23.12 7.12 -0.02
C TYR A 350 22.78 7.39 1.44
N SER A 351 21.96 6.53 2.05
CA SER A 351 21.49 6.72 3.42
C SER A 351 22.64 6.72 4.43
N SER A 352 23.66 5.89 4.18
CA SER A 352 24.89 5.83 4.96
C SER A 352 25.71 7.12 4.85
N GLN A 353 25.89 7.64 3.63
CA GLN A 353 26.55 8.93 3.38
C GLN A 353 25.76 10.10 4.00
N LYS A 354 24.43 10.09 3.89
CA LYS A 354 23.52 11.08 4.47
C LYS A 354 23.65 11.15 6.00
N LEU A 355 23.81 10.00 6.66
CA LEU A 355 24.03 9.92 8.11
C LEU A 355 25.41 10.42 8.55
N ARG A 356 26.44 10.28 7.70
CA ARG A 356 27.79 10.80 7.96
C ARG A 356 27.93 12.29 7.64
N GLY A 357 26.95 12.90 7.00
CA GLY A 357 27.03 14.28 6.52
C GLY A 357 27.88 14.43 5.25
N GLU A 358 28.04 13.34 4.48
CA GLU A 358 28.79 13.35 3.21
C GLU A 358 27.89 13.61 2.00
N ALA A 359 26.57 13.52 2.18
CA ALA A 359 25.57 13.79 1.14
C ALA A 359 24.63 14.93 1.57
N ASP A 360 24.91 16.15 1.12
CA ASP A 360 24.11 17.32 1.50
C ASP A 360 22.85 17.52 0.65
N VAL A 361 22.76 16.86 -0.50
CA VAL A 361 21.61 16.94 -1.43
C VAL A 361 20.60 15.80 -1.20
N GLY A 362 19.44 15.88 -1.86
CA GLY A 362 18.45 14.80 -1.90
C GLY A 362 18.98 13.57 -2.65
N PHE A 363 18.34 12.41 -2.45
CA PHE A 363 18.66 11.15 -3.12
C PHE A 363 18.69 11.29 -4.64
N PHE A 364 17.73 12.00 -5.25
CA PHE A 364 17.65 12.15 -6.71
C PHE A 364 18.83 12.93 -7.28
N ALA A 365 19.19 14.04 -6.65
CA ALA A 365 20.35 14.83 -7.04
C ALA A 365 21.67 14.13 -6.74
N TRP A 366 21.73 13.35 -5.65
CA TRP A 366 22.89 12.53 -5.32
C TRP A 366 23.10 11.40 -6.35
N LEU A 367 22.01 10.75 -6.77
CA LEU A 367 22.03 9.67 -7.75
C LEU A 367 22.39 10.17 -9.15
N LEU A 368 21.94 11.37 -9.52
CA LEU A 368 22.16 11.99 -10.81
C LEU A 368 22.86 13.36 -10.67
N PRO A 369 24.19 13.39 -10.40
CA PRO A 369 24.91 14.64 -10.17
C PRO A 369 24.90 15.61 -11.37
N SER A 370 24.54 15.14 -12.56
CA SER A 370 24.66 15.86 -13.84
C SER A 370 23.35 16.31 -14.45
N LEU A 371 22.22 16.26 -13.74
CA LEU A 371 20.99 16.89 -14.22
C LEU A 371 21.06 18.41 -14.07
N PRO A 372 20.79 19.20 -15.12
CA PRO A 372 20.65 20.65 -14.98
C PRO A 372 19.49 20.93 -14.01
N LYS A 373 19.77 21.78 -13.00
CA LYS A 373 18.80 22.24 -12.01
C LYS A 373 17.74 23.14 -12.64
#